data_AF-A0A920A9B2-F1
#
_entry.id   AF-A0A920A9B2-F1
#
_cell.length_a   1.000
_cell.length_b   1.000
_cell.length_c   1.000
_cell.angle_alpha   90.00
_cell.angle_beta   90.00
_cell.angle_gamma   90.00
#
_symmetry.space_group_name_H-M   'P 1'
#
loop_
_entity.id
_entity.type
_entity.pdbx_description
1 polymer ?
#
loop_
_entity_poly.entity_id
_entity_poly.type
_entity_poly.pdbx_seq_one_letter_code
_entity_poly.pdbx_strand_id
1 'polypeptide(L)'
;MHRALTKSLNTVAVQVSETAGRERVIDAARRLGITAPLRPHPSIALGSFEVNLLELTAAYAHFANGGFQTFPYIIDTAITKSGTILYERIAPARRA
;
A
#
# COMPACT_ATOMS: atom_id res chain seq x y z
N MET A 1 3.54 3.94 22.22
CA MET A 1 3.35 3.87 20.75
C MET A 1 2.08 4.57 20.27
N HIS A 2 0.88 4.18 20.72
CA HIS A 2 -0.39 4.79 20.25
C HIS A 2 -0.39 6.33 20.22
N ARG A 3 -0.12 7.00 21.36
CA ARG A 3 -0.06 8.48 21.43
C ARG A 3 0.97 9.10 20.46
N ALA A 4 2.11 8.46 20.24
CA ALA A 4 3.14 8.97 19.35
C ALA A 4 2.71 8.91 17.88
N LEU A 5 2.01 7.83 17.50
CA LEU A 5 1.40 7.69 16.18
C LEU A 5 0.28 8.71 15.97
N THR A 6 -0.65 8.85 16.92
CA THR A 6 -1.76 9.83 16.85
C THR A 6 -1.25 11.26 16.71
N LYS A 7 -0.10 11.59 17.30
CA LYS A 7 0.52 12.92 17.22
C LYS A 7 1.52 13.07 16.07
N SER A 8 1.73 12.04 15.26
CA SER A 8 2.71 12.01 14.18
C SER A 8 4.11 12.49 14.62
N LEU A 9 4.62 11.97 15.74
CA LEU A 9 5.91 12.40 16.27
C LEU A 9 7.08 11.85 15.43
N ASN A 10 7.74 12.73 14.66
CA ASN A 10 8.85 12.38 13.76
C ASN A 10 9.99 11.64 14.46
N THR A 11 10.40 12.08 15.66
CA THR A 11 11.52 11.44 16.40
C THR A 11 11.21 9.99 16.76
N VAL A 12 9.96 9.70 17.15
CA VAL A 12 9.52 8.34 17.47
C VAL A 12 9.40 7.50 16.19
N ALA A 13 8.90 8.07 15.09
CA ALA A 13 8.83 7.37 13.81
C ALA A 13 10.22 6.90 13.33
N VAL A 14 11.23 7.78 13.42
CA VAL A 14 12.62 7.43 13.11
C VAL A 14 13.12 6.34 14.05
N GLN A 15 12.96 6.48 15.37
CA GLN A 15 13.40 5.46 16.34
C GLN A 15 12.79 4.08 16.05
N VAL A 16 11.50 4.01 15.72
CA VAL A 16 10.82 2.76 15.35
C VAL A 16 11.40 2.18 14.06
N SER A 17 11.60 3.02 13.03
CA SER A 17 12.20 2.59 11.76
C SER A 17 13.63 2.05 11.93
N GLU A 18 14.46 2.71 12.74
CA GLU A 18 15.81 2.23 13.06
C GLU A 18 15.77 0.89 13.81
N THR A 19 14.89 0.78 14.81
CA THR A 19 14.77 -0.43 15.65
C THR A 19 14.25 -1.62 14.85
N ALA A 20 13.27 -1.40 13.96
CA ALA A 20 12.72 -2.44 13.09
C ALA A 20 13.69 -2.83 11.96
N GLY A 21 14.52 -1.88 11.52
CA GLY A 21 15.37 -1.97 10.34
C GLY A 21 14.69 -1.36 9.12
N ARG A 22 15.37 -0.41 8.47
CA ARG A 22 14.82 0.35 7.34
C ARG A 22 14.44 -0.52 6.14
N GLU A 23 15.20 -1.58 5.86
CA GLU A 23 14.86 -2.56 4.83
C GLU A 23 13.51 -3.24 5.12
N ARG A 24 13.23 -3.59 6.39
CA ARG A 24 11.93 -4.16 6.76
C ARG A 24 10.77 -3.18 6.60
N VAL A 25 11.04 -1.87 6.76
CA VAL A 25 10.05 -0.83 6.47
C VAL A 25 9.75 -0.79 4.96
N ILE A 26 10.77 -0.93 4.11
CA ILE A 26 10.60 -1.05 2.66
C ILE A 26 9.80 -2.32 2.34
N ASP A 27 10.16 -3.48 2.89
CA ASP A 27 9.44 -4.73 2.68
C ASP A 27 7.96 -4.63 3.10
N ALA A 28 7.68 -3.96 4.21
CA ALA A 28 6.31 -3.69 4.63
C ALA A 28 5.57 -2.81 3.63
N ALA A 29 6.20 -1.74 3.11
CA ALA A 29 5.62 -0.91 2.05
C ALA A 29 5.37 -1.72 0.76
N ARG A 30 6.28 -2.65 0.38
CA ARG A 30 6.09 -3.54 -0.77
C ARG A 30 4.89 -4.46 -0.59
N ARG A 31 4.72 -5.04 0.59
CA ARG A 31 3.55 -5.88 0.93
C ARG A 31 2.22 -5.11 0.85
N LEU A 32 2.26 -3.80 1.10
CA LEU A 32 1.10 -2.91 0.93
C LEU A 32 0.84 -2.47 -0.53
N GLY A 33 1.67 -2.90 -1.49
CA GLY A 33 1.51 -2.59 -2.90
C GLY A 33 2.22 -1.32 -3.39
N ILE A 34 3.08 -0.72 -2.55
CA ILE A 34 3.87 0.46 -2.95
C ILE A 34 5.00 0.01 -3.90
N THR A 35 5.10 0.60 -5.09
CA THR A 35 6.16 0.28 -6.08
C THR A 35 7.21 1.36 -6.25
N ALA A 36 7.00 2.54 -5.65
CA ALA A 36 7.93 3.67 -5.66
C ALA A 36 9.40 3.25 -5.33
N PRO A 37 10.43 3.89 -5.91
CA PRO A 37 11.83 3.52 -5.70
C PRO A 37 12.36 3.96 -4.32
N LEU A 38 11.87 3.33 -3.26
CA LEU A 38 12.28 3.56 -1.87
C LEU A 38 13.75 3.17 -1.64
N ARG A 39 14.44 3.90 -0.77
CA ARG A 39 15.80 3.60 -0.31
C ARG A 39 15.87 3.65 1.21
N PRO A 40 16.76 2.89 1.86
CA PRO A 40 16.86 2.78 3.32
C PRO A 40 17.57 3.99 3.96
N HIS A 41 17.14 5.21 3.63
CA HIS A 41 17.56 6.44 4.28
C HIS A 41 16.76 6.67 5.57
N PRO A 42 17.33 7.34 6.59
CA PRO A 42 16.60 7.64 7.84
C PRO A 42 15.27 8.38 7.61
N SER A 43 15.22 9.20 6.56
CA SER A 43 14.05 10.00 6.18
C SER A 43 12.88 9.16 5.66
N ILE A 44 13.05 7.86 5.38
CA ILE A 44 11.95 6.98 4.96
C ILE A 44 10.81 6.95 5.99
N ALA A 45 11.15 7.07 7.27
CA ALA A 45 10.20 7.12 8.38
C ALA A 45 9.32 8.39 8.37
N LEU A 46 9.69 9.39 7.57
CA LEU A 46 9.05 10.71 7.50
C LEU A 46 8.29 10.92 6.18
N GLY A 47 8.19 9.89 5.33
CA GLY A 47 7.50 10.00 4.04
C GLY A 47 8.25 10.82 3.00
N SER A 48 9.59 10.79 3.00
CA SER A 48 10.42 11.60 2.09
C SER A 48 10.44 11.13 0.62
N PHE A 49 9.67 10.12 0.25
CA PHE A 49 9.61 9.57 -1.10
C PHE A 49 8.22 9.79 -1.69
N GLU A 50 8.18 10.15 -2.96
CA GLU A 50 6.92 10.26 -3.69
C GLU A 50 6.31 8.89 -3.96
N VAL A 51 4.99 8.82 -3.87
CA VAL A 51 4.19 7.61 -4.06
C VAL A 51 3.00 7.97 -4.94
N ASN A 52 2.62 7.07 -5.84
CA ASN A 52 1.43 7.23 -6.64
C ASN A 52 0.18 7.23 -5.74
N LEU A 53 -0.75 8.18 -5.93
CA LEU A 53 -1.94 8.30 -5.09
C LEU A 53 -2.83 7.04 -5.10
N LEU A 54 -2.90 6.34 -6.23
CA LEU A 54 -3.65 5.09 -6.36
C LEU A 54 -3.01 3.97 -5.52
N GLU A 55 -1.68 3.90 -5.47
CA GLU A 55 -0.96 2.96 -4.60
C GLU A 55 -1.15 3.31 -3.12
N LEU A 56 -1.01 4.60 -2.78
CA LEU A 56 -1.17 5.06 -1.40
C LEU A 56 -2.58 4.72 -0.87
N THR A 57 -3.62 5.06 -1.63
CA THR A 57 -5.01 4.78 -1.23
C THR A 57 -5.30 3.28 -1.17
N ALA A 58 -4.76 2.47 -2.09
CA ALA A 58 -4.87 1.02 -2.03
C ALA A 58 -4.13 0.41 -0.81
N ALA A 59 -2.98 0.96 -0.41
CA ALA A 59 -2.26 0.52 0.78
C ALA A 59 -3.12 0.64 2.05
N TYR A 60 -3.89 1.72 2.20
CA TYR A 60 -4.80 1.90 3.33
C TYR A 60 -5.94 0.86 3.37
N ALA A 61 -6.36 0.31 2.22
CA ALA A 61 -7.43 -0.70 2.17
C ALA A 61 -7.08 -1.99 2.93
N HIS A 62 -5.80 -2.31 3.07
CA HIS A 62 -5.32 -3.48 3.82
C HIS A 62 -5.76 -3.43 5.30
N PHE A 63 -5.81 -2.25 5.91
CA PHE A 63 -6.26 -2.13 7.30
C PHE A 63 -7.77 -2.40 7.43
N ALA A 64 -8.57 -1.96 6.46
CA ALA A 64 -10.01 -2.13 6.46
C ALA A 64 -10.44 -3.56 6.11
N ASN A 65 -9.67 -4.26 5.28
CA ASN A 65 -10.04 -5.57 4.77
C ASN A 65 -9.43 -6.75 5.56
N GLY A 66 -8.70 -6.50 6.65
CA GLY A 66 -8.08 -7.54 7.48
C GLY A 66 -6.70 -8.00 7.00
N GLY A 67 -6.01 -7.21 6.17
CA GLY A 67 -4.62 -7.43 5.75
C GLY A 67 -4.47 -8.06 4.37
N PHE A 68 -5.55 -8.24 3.62
CA PHE A 68 -5.49 -8.88 2.30
C PHE A 68 -5.07 -7.90 1.21
N GLN A 69 -4.36 -8.41 0.21
CA GLN A 69 -3.94 -7.59 -0.92
C GLN A 69 -5.13 -7.10 -1.74
N THR A 70 -5.16 -5.80 -2.03
CA THR A 70 -6.19 -5.18 -2.89
C THR A 70 -5.54 -4.49 -4.07
N PHE A 71 -5.93 -4.89 -5.28
CA PHE A 71 -5.54 -4.23 -6.51
C PHE A 71 -6.67 -3.33 -6.99
N PRO A 72 -6.46 -2.00 -7.07
CA PRO A 72 -7.48 -1.08 -7.57
C PRO A 72 -7.77 -1.35 -9.05
N TYR A 73 -9.04 -1.26 -9.43
CA TYR A 73 -9.53 -1.48 -10.79
C TYR A 73 -10.75 -0.60 -11.06
N ILE A 74 -11.01 -0.32 -12.33
CA ILE A 74 -12.15 0.51 -12.76
C ILE A 74 -13.07 -0.19 -13.77
N ILE A 75 -12.57 -1.23 -14.45
CA ILE A 75 -13.37 -2.02 -15.41
C ILE A 75 -13.78 -3.30 -14.71
N ASP A 76 -15.08 -3.52 -14.60
CA ASP A 76 -15.65 -4.77 -14.11
C ASP A 76 -15.98 -5.72 -15.27
N THR A 77 -16.72 -5.23 -16.27
CA THR A 77 -17.11 -5.99 -17.45
C THR A 77 -17.07 -5.10 -18.70
N ALA A 78 -16.67 -5.66 -19.85
CA ALA A 78 -16.78 -5.02 -21.16
C ALA A 78 -17.58 -5.92 -22.11
N ILE A 79 -18.63 -5.38 -22.74
CA ILE A 79 -19.57 -6.13 -23.58
C ILE A 79 -19.78 -5.39 -24.90
N THR A 80 -19.85 -6.12 -26.01
CA THR A 80 -20.23 -5.56 -27.31
C THR A 80 -21.72 -5.22 -27.38
N LYS A 81 -22.12 -4.43 -28.37
CA LYS A 81 -23.55 -4.19 -28.67
C LYS A 81 -24.33 -5.48 -28.95
N SER A 82 -23.68 -6.52 -29.47
CA SER A 82 -24.28 -7.83 -29.74
C SER A 82 -24.40 -8.72 -28.50
N GLY A 83 -23.96 -8.27 -27.32
CA GLY A 83 -24.02 -9.03 -26.08
C GLY A 83 -22.81 -9.95 -25.83
N THR A 84 -21.76 -9.86 -26.64
CA THR A 84 -20.54 -10.66 -26.46
C THR A 84 -19.67 -10.05 -25.35
N ILE A 85 -19.35 -10.83 -24.32
CA ILE A 85 -18.42 -10.41 -23.25
C ILE A 85 -16.99 -10.42 -23.80
N LEU A 86 -16.32 -9.27 -23.77
CA LEU A 86 -14.92 -9.11 -24.15
C LEU A 86 -13.98 -9.21 -22.95
N TYR A 87 -14.46 -8.82 -21.78
CA TYR A 87 -13.72 -8.85 -20.53
C TYR A 87 -14.69 -8.98 -19.37
N GLU A 88 -14.35 -9.80 -18.40
CA GLU A 88 -15.01 -9.87 -17.10
C GLU A 88 -13.92 -10.01 -16.05
N ARG A 89 -13.99 -9.17 -15.02
CA ARG A 89 -13.00 -9.18 -13.96
C ARG A 89 -13.20 -10.39 -13.07
N ILE A 90 -12.24 -11.29 -13.10
CA ILE A 90 -12.14 -12.35 -12.09
C ILE A 90 -11.55 -11.74 -10.82
N ALA A 91 -12.31 -11.74 -9.74
CA ALA A 91 -11.81 -11.27 -8.45
C ALA A 91 -10.56 -12.09 -8.06
N PRO A 92 -9.42 -11.45 -7.76
CA PRO A 92 -8.23 -12.17 -7.36
C PRO A 92 -8.53 -12.94 -6.06
N ALA A 93 -8.06 -14.19 -6.00
CA ALA A 93 -8.14 -14.98 -4.78
C ALA A 93 -7.51 -14.19 -3.61
N ARG A 94 -8.20 -14.15 -2.47
CA ARG A 94 -7.69 -13.48 -1.26
C ARG A 94 -6.36 -14.11 -0.86
N ARG A 95 -5.26 -13.38 -1.07
CA ARG A 95 -3.91 -13.76 -0.63
C ARG A 95 -3.51 -12.83 0.52
N ALA A 96 -3.03 -13.44 1.60
CA ALA A 96 -2.51 -12.77 2.80
C ALA A 96 -1.03 -12.40 2.61
#